data_AF-A0A6I6MFS1-F1
#
_entry.id   AF-A0A6I6MFS1-F1
#
_cell.length_a   1.000
_cell.length_b   1.000
_cell.length_c   1.000
_cell.angle_alpha   90.00
_cell.angle_beta   90.00
_cell.angle_gamma   90.00
#
_symmetry.space_group_name_H-M   'P 1'
#
loop_
_entity.id
_entity.type
_entity.pdbx_description
1 polymer ?
#
loop_
_entity_poly.entity_id
_entity_poly.type
_entity_poly.pdbx_seq_one_letter_code
_entity_poly.pdbx_strand_id
1 'polypeptide(L)'
;MALLAPLLALAAFVFEASFAAESATALTVSASRTDSPVVRQRLLERAELGLKQSWALPTRWHAGAAEALSAVIFLKAETLGDASLFEQSARWATHTVRLAPVQPNAWIRLAALAERGYGNSVCDIDLCLERSWSVALMVEPEPACARLQLAQRRNLLTPNDARIEAYLDGGASRSEAARCLSFLPPDELFQTLMRTLSSD
;
A
#
# COMPACT_ATOMS: atom_id res chain seq x y z
N MET A 1 10.80 -19.12 37.85
CA MET A 1 11.29 -19.47 36.49
C MET A 1 10.22 -19.97 35.52
N ALA A 2 9.07 -20.53 35.98
CA ALA A 2 8.05 -21.11 35.09
C ALA A 2 7.28 -20.12 34.17
N LEU A 3 7.26 -18.82 34.49
CA LEU A 3 6.57 -17.79 33.68
C LEU A 3 7.43 -17.18 32.57
N LEU A 4 8.75 -17.44 32.56
CA LEU A 4 9.67 -16.84 31.58
C LEU A 4 9.61 -17.53 30.21
N ALA A 5 9.49 -18.85 30.19
CA ALA A 5 9.42 -19.63 28.95
C ALA A 5 8.23 -19.26 28.04
N PRO A 6 6.98 -19.13 28.53
CA PRO A 6 5.85 -18.74 27.66
C PRO A 6 5.96 -17.29 27.16
N LEU A 7 6.51 -16.38 27.96
CA LEU A 7 6.75 -14.99 27.54
C LEU A 7 7.79 -14.91 26.43
N LEU A 8 8.88 -15.68 26.52
CA LEU A 8 9.91 -15.75 25.49
C LEU A 8 9.36 -16.37 24.19
N ALA A 9 8.52 -17.39 24.28
CA ALA A 9 7.88 -17.99 23.11
C ALA A 9 6.94 -17.00 22.40
N LEU A 10 6.15 -16.23 23.16
CA LEU A 10 5.28 -15.19 22.60
C LEU A 10 6.11 -14.07 21.93
N ALA A 11 7.18 -13.61 22.59
CA ALA A 11 8.06 -12.59 22.04
C ALA A 11 8.73 -13.05 20.73
N ALA A 12 9.22 -14.30 20.68
CA ALA A 12 9.77 -14.89 19.45
C ALA A 12 8.73 -14.97 18.33
N PHE A 13 7.48 -15.31 18.66
CA PHE A 13 6.38 -15.38 17.70
C PHE A 13 6.04 -14.00 17.09
N VAL A 14 6.03 -12.95 17.92
CA VAL A 14 5.82 -11.57 17.48
C VAL A 14 7.01 -11.06 16.65
N PHE A 15 8.24 -11.29 17.12
CA PHE A 15 9.45 -10.87 16.42
C PHE A 15 9.54 -11.49 15.02
N GLU A 16 9.33 -12.80 14.92
CA GLU A 16 9.31 -13.52 13.64
C GLU A 16 8.29 -12.91 12.67
N ALA A 17 7.09 -12.60 13.16
CA ALA A 17 6.04 -12.01 12.34
C ALA A 17 6.39 -10.61 11.83
N SER A 18 6.92 -9.75 12.70
CA SER A 18 7.37 -8.41 12.33
C SER A 18 8.53 -8.48 11.33
N PHE A 19 9.52 -9.33 11.59
CA PHE A 19 10.66 -9.53 10.72
C PHE A 19 10.25 -10.00 9.31
N ALA A 20 9.34 -10.98 9.24
CA ALA A 20 8.81 -11.48 7.97
C ALA A 20 8.02 -10.39 7.22
N ALA A 21 7.20 -9.60 7.93
CA ALA A 21 6.44 -8.50 7.35
C ALA A 21 7.37 -7.40 6.79
N GLU A 22 8.31 -6.91 7.59
CA GLU A 22 9.28 -5.87 7.19
C GLU A 22 10.14 -6.32 5.99
N SER A 23 10.64 -7.56 6.05
CA SER A 23 11.43 -8.14 4.95
C SER A 23 10.61 -8.22 3.66
N ALA A 24 9.36 -8.67 3.73
CA ALA A 24 8.48 -8.75 2.57
C ALA A 24 8.12 -7.37 2.01
N THR A 25 7.85 -6.39 2.87
CA THR A 25 7.59 -5.01 2.45
C THR A 25 8.82 -4.41 1.74
N ALA A 26 10.02 -4.58 2.29
CA ALA A 26 11.25 -4.09 1.66
C ALA A 26 11.52 -4.72 0.27
N LEU A 27 11.27 -6.03 0.15
CA LEU A 27 11.35 -6.74 -1.13
C LEU A 27 10.28 -6.26 -2.13
N THR A 28 9.07 -5.95 -1.66
CA THR A 28 7.97 -5.41 -2.48
C THR A 28 8.32 -4.03 -3.02
N VAL A 29 8.88 -3.15 -2.20
CA VAL A 29 9.37 -1.82 -2.61
C VAL A 29 10.55 -1.95 -3.60
N SER A 30 11.45 -2.89 -3.37
CA SER A 30 12.56 -3.15 -4.30
C SER A 30 12.06 -3.68 -5.65
N ALA A 31 11.01 -4.52 -5.63
CA ALA A 31 10.39 -5.09 -6.82
C ALA A 31 9.64 -4.04 -7.65
N SER A 32 8.97 -3.06 -7.02
CA SER A 32 8.27 -1.99 -7.74
C SER A 32 9.23 -1.02 -8.45
N ARG A 33 10.47 -0.90 -7.95
CA ARG A 33 11.50 -0.01 -8.49
C ARG A 33 12.46 -0.68 -9.48
N THR A 34 12.39 -2.00 -9.65
CA THR A 34 13.28 -2.72 -10.57
C THR A 34 12.67 -2.81 -11.97
N ASP A 35 13.45 -2.49 -13.00
CA ASP A 35 13.02 -2.60 -14.39
C ASP A 35 13.12 -4.03 -14.93
N SER A 36 13.96 -4.87 -14.31
CA SER A 36 14.16 -6.26 -14.75
C SER A 36 12.99 -7.15 -14.32
N PRO A 37 12.21 -7.75 -15.26
CA PRO A 37 11.08 -8.61 -14.90
C PRO A 37 11.51 -9.86 -14.13
N VAL A 38 12.69 -10.42 -14.45
CA VAL A 38 13.24 -11.60 -13.78
C VAL A 38 13.61 -11.28 -12.33
N VAL A 39 14.25 -10.13 -12.09
CA VAL A 39 14.61 -9.70 -10.72
C VAL A 39 13.35 -9.39 -9.93
N ARG A 40 12.38 -8.69 -10.54
CA ARG A 40 11.07 -8.39 -9.94
C ARG A 40 10.39 -9.67 -9.45
N GLN A 41 10.25 -10.67 -10.32
CA GLN A 41 9.60 -11.93 -9.99
C GLN A 41 10.31 -12.65 -8.85
N ARG A 42 11.65 -12.73 -8.87
CA ARG A 42 12.43 -13.37 -7.79
C ARG A 42 12.26 -12.66 -6.44
N LEU A 43 12.23 -11.34 -6.44
CA LEU A 43 12.00 -10.55 -5.21
C LEU A 43 10.61 -10.84 -4.64
N LEU A 44 9.58 -10.88 -5.49
CA LEU A 44 8.20 -11.18 -5.10
C LEU A 44 8.05 -12.63 -4.60
N GLU A 45 8.65 -13.60 -5.28
CA GLU A 45 8.67 -15.00 -4.84
C GLU A 45 9.36 -15.16 -3.48
N ARG A 46 10.49 -14.48 -3.27
CA ARG A 46 11.19 -14.49 -1.98
C ARG A 46 10.35 -13.89 -0.86
N ALA A 47 9.67 -12.77 -1.13
CA ALA A 47 8.78 -12.13 -0.17
C ALA A 47 7.62 -13.03 0.22
N GLU A 48 6.96 -13.64 -0.77
CA GLU A 48 5.86 -14.58 -0.56
C GLU A 48 6.31 -15.82 0.22
N LEU A 49 7.47 -16.37 -0.12
CA LEU A 49 8.04 -17.55 0.54
C LEU A 49 8.29 -17.28 2.03
N GLY A 50 8.93 -16.15 2.36
CA GLY A 50 9.20 -15.76 3.74
C GLY A 50 7.92 -15.64 4.58
N LEU A 51 6.86 -15.08 4.00
CA LEU A 51 5.56 -14.94 4.67
C LEU A 51 4.82 -16.29 4.84
N LYS A 52 4.89 -17.18 3.83
CA LYS A 52 4.17 -18.46 3.84
C LYS A 52 4.89 -19.57 4.60
N GLN A 53 6.22 -19.56 4.62
CA GLN A 53 7.04 -20.59 5.26
C GLN A 53 7.48 -20.23 6.67
N SER A 54 7.24 -19.00 7.13
CA SER A 54 7.49 -18.63 8.52
C SER A 54 6.70 -19.55 9.45
N TRP A 55 7.41 -20.10 10.45
CA TRP A 55 6.84 -21.00 11.46
C TRP A 55 5.76 -20.31 12.30
N ALA A 56 5.79 -18.98 12.40
CA ALA A 56 4.80 -18.19 13.12
C ALA A 56 3.48 -17.97 12.32
N LEU A 57 3.44 -18.39 11.05
CA LEU A 57 2.29 -18.23 10.14
C LEU A 57 1.68 -16.81 10.20
N PRO A 58 2.51 -15.76 10.06
CA PRO A 58 2.16 -14.40 10.49
C PRO A 58 0.98 -13.81 9.72
N THR A 59 0.77 -14.21 8.47
CA THR A 59 -0.34 -13.73 7.63
C THR A 59 -1.72 -14.05 8.20
N ARG A 60 -1.84 -15.03 9.10
CA ARG A 60 -3.12 -15.40 9.72
C ARG A 60 -3.59 -14.42 10.78
N TRP A 61 -2.69 -13.69 11.43
CA TRP A 61 -3.00 -12.90 12.63
C TRP A 61 -2.30 -11.54 12.70
N HIS A 62 -1.18 -11.35 11.99
CA HIS A 62 -0.42 -10.11 11.94
C HIS A 62 -0.84 -9.28 10.72
N ALA A 63 -1.49 -8.13 10.94
CA ALA A 63 -2.05 -7.31 9.87
C ALA A 63 -1.00 -6.84 8.85
N GLY A 64 0.18 -6.41 9.30
CA GLY A 64 1.26 -5.99 8.40
C GLY A 64 1.79 -7.13 7.52
N ALA A 65 1.78 -8.38 8.02
CA ALA A 65 2.20 -9.53 7.23
C ALA A 65 1.15 -9.90 6.17
N ALA A 66 -0.14 -9.85 6.54
CA ALA A 66 -1.25 -10.02 5.60
C ALA A 66 -1.25 -8.91 4.53
N GLU A 67 -0.95 -7.67 4.90
CA GLU A 67 -0.84 -6.54 3.98
C GLU A 67 0.29 -6.76 2.97
N ALA A 68 1.48 -7.14 3.46
CA ALA A 68 2.63 -7.41 2.62
C ALA A 68 2.33 -8.56 1.64
N LEU A 69 1.67 -9.63 2.10
CA LEU A 69 1.26 -10.73 1.22
C LEU A 69 0.29 -10.24 0.14
N SER A 70 -0.70 -9.44 0.50
CA SER A 70 -1.64 -8.84 -0.45
C SER A 70 -0.92 -7.99 -1.50
N ALA A 71 0.09 -7.22 -1.10
CA ALA A 71 0.91 -6.39 -1.99
C ALA A 71 1.75 -7.23 -2.96
N VAL A 72 2.42 -8.27 -2.45
CA VAL A 72 3.20 -9.20 -3.27
C VAL A 72 2.34 -9.86 -4.32
N ILE A 73 1.17 -10.39 -3.93
CA ILE A 73 0.24 -11.05 -4.86
C ILE A 73 -0.30 -10.04 -5.89
N PHE A 74 -0.58 -8.80 -5.49
CA PHE A 74 -1.00 -7.75 -6.42
C PHE A 74 0.05 -7.48 -7.50
N LEU A 75 1.30 -7.27 -7.11
CA LEU A 75 2.38 -7.00 -8.08
C LEU A 75 2.67 -8.21 -8.99
N LYS A 76 2.52 -9.43 -8.47
CA LYS A 76 2.57 -10.65 -9.29
C LYS A 76 1.42 -10.68 -10.30
N ALA A 77 0.20 -10.33 -9.87
CA ALA A 77 -0.97 -10.23 -10.76
C ALA A 77 -0.73 -9.22 -11.89
N GLU A 78 -0.17 -8.05 -11.57
CA GLU A 78 0.19 -7.04 -12.58
C GLU A 78 1.27 -7.52 -13.54
N THR A 79 2.27 -8.25 -13.05
CA THR A 79 3.37 -8.75 -13.88
C THR A 79 2.91 -9.89 -14.80
N LEU A 80 2.00 -10.74 -14.34
CA LEU A 80 1.56 -11.95 -15.05
C LEU A 80 0.23 -11.76 -15.81
N GLY A 81 -0.53 -10.70 -15.52
CA GLY A 81 -1.87 -10.50 -16.06
C GLY A 81 -2.90 -11.52 -15.55
N ASP A 82 -2.71 -12.06 -14.34
CA ASP A 82 -3.52 -13.16 -13.81
C ASP A 82 -4.66 -12.66 -12.90
N ALA A 83 -5.90 -12.80 -13.39
CA ALA A 83 -7.12 -12.45 -12.67
C ALA A 83 -7.28 -13.17 -11.32
N SER A 84 -6.86 -14.43 -11.24
CA SER A 84 -6.96 -15.22 -10.01
C SER A 84 -6.05 -14.69 -8.90
N LEU A 85 -4.93 -14.07 -9.28
CA LEU A 85 -4.04 -13.40 -8.33
C LEU A 85 -4.65 -12.07 -7.86
N PHE A 86 -5.34 -11.31 -8.70
CA PHE A 86 -6.06 -10.12 -8.24
C PHE A 86 -7.13 -10.46 -7.19
N GLU A 87 -7.93 -11.51 -7.41
CA GLU A 87 -8.90 -12.00 -6.42
C GLU A 87 -8.24 -12.45 -5.11
N GLN A 88 -7.09 -13.15 -5.20
CA GLN A 88 -6.31 -13.52 -4.02
C GLN A 88 -5.79 -12.29 -3.26
N SER A 89 -5.30 -11.28 -3.98
CA SER A 89 -4.87 -10.01 -3.37
C SER A 89 -6.01 -9.31 -2.65
N ALA A 90 -7.22 -9.28 -3.25
CA ALA A 90 -8.42 -8.70 -2.65
C ALA A 90 -8.82 -9.42 -1.35
N ARG A 91 -8.76 -10.76 -1.34
CA ARG A 91 -9.03 -11.56 -0.13
C ARG A 91 -8.04 -11.26 0.99
N TRP A 92 -6.75 -11.14 0.68
CA TRP A 92 -5.75 -10.81 1.69
C TRP A 92 -5.86 -9.37 2.17
N ALA A 93 -6.12 -8.40 1.28
CA ALA A 93 -6.38 -7.01 1.68
C ALA A 93 -7.62 -6.91 2.59
N THR A 94 -8.69 -7.65 2.25
CA THR A 94 -9.89 -7.78 3.10
C THR A 94 -9.57 -8.36 4.47
N HIS A 95 -8.71 -9.38 4.52
CA HIS A 95 -8.25 -9.97 5.78
C HIS A 95 -7.43 -8.98 6.60
N THR A 96 -6.52 -8.23 5.97
CA THR A 96 -5.74 -7.18 6.63
C THR A 96 -6.62 -6.14 7.31
N VAL A 97 -7.62 -5.58 6.61
CA VAL A 97 -8.50 -4.55 7.20
C VAL A 97 -9.38 -5.11 8.33
N ARG A 98 -9.71 -6.40 8.29
CA ARG A 98 -10.42 -7.09 9.39
C ARG A 98 -9.52 -7.31 10.61
N LEU A 99 -8.24 -7.62 10.40
CA LEU A 99 -7.27 -7.75 11.48
C LEU A 99 -6.93 -6.39 12.12
N ALA A 100 -6.66 -5.39 11.29
CA ALA A 100 -6.39 -4.03 11.73
C ALA A 100 -6.91 -3.02 10.69
N PRO A 101 -8.01 -2.31 10.97
CA PRO A 101 -8.60 -1.36 10.02
C PRO A 101 -7.77 -0.10 9.86
N VAL A 102 -6.65 0.05 10.57
CA VAL A 102 -5.75 1.22 10.52
C VAL A 102 -4.67 1.10 9.44
N GLN A 103 -4.77 0.10 8.55
CA GLN A 103 -3.78 -0.15 7.49
C GLN A 103 -4.15 0.58 6.18
N PRO A 104 -3.60 1.77 5.90
CA PRO A 104 -4.02 2.57 4.76
C PRO A 104 -3.81 1.86 3.42
N ASN A 105 -2.69 1.18 3.21
CA ASN A 105 -2.37 0.57 1.91
C ASN A 105 -3.32 -0.57 1.57
N ALA A 106 -3.84 -1.28 2.58
CA ALA A 106 -4.86 -2.30 2.36
C ALA A 106 -6.16 -1.68 1.83
N TRP A 107 -6.60 -0.55 2.39
CA TRP A 107 -7.77 0.19 1.89
C TRP A 107 -7.57 0.70 0.46
N ILE A 108 -6.42 1.32 0.17
CA ILE A 108 -6.09 1.79 -1.19
C ILE A 108 -6.11 0.64 -2.18
N ARG A 109 -5.53 -0.50 -1.80
CA ARG A 109 -5.47 -1.67 -2.67
C ARG A 109 -6.85 -2.27 -2.93
N LEU A 110 -7.73 -2.31 -1.92
CA LEU A 110 -9.13 -2.69 -2.12
C LEU A 110 -9.85 -1.76 -3.08
N ALA A 111 -9.62 -0.45 -2.96
CA ALA A 111 -10.18 0.55 -3.88
C ALA A 111 -9.66 0.35 -5.32
N ALA A 112 -8.35 0.15 -5.49
CA ALA A 112 -7.73 -0.08 -6.79
C ALA A 112 -8.16 -1.41 -7.43
N LEU A 113 -8.34 -2.46 -6.63
CA LEU A 113 -8.85 -3.75 -7.09
C LEU A 113 -10.32 -3.64 -7.50
N ALA A 114 -11.14 -2.94 -6.73
CA ALA A 114 -12.54 -2.69 -7.07
C ALA A 114 -12.69 -1.85 -8.35
N GLU A 115 -11.83 -0.86 -8.59
CA GLU A 115 -11.75 -0.10 -9.86
C GLU A 115 -11.50 -1.03 -11.06
N ARG A 116 -10.72 -2.11 -10.86
CA ARG A 116 -10.41 -3.13 -11.87
C ARG A 116 -11.47 -4.25 -11.97
N GLY A 117 -12.58 -4.14 -11.25
CA GLY A 117 -13.66 -5.14 -11.23
C GLY A 117 -13.48 -6.27 -10.22
N TYR A 118 -12.42 -6.26 -9.40
CA TYR A 118 -12.16 -7.24 -8.35
C TYR A 118 -12.68 -6.72 -7.01
N GLY A 119 -14.01 -6.78 -6.85
CA GLY A 119 -14.71 -6.32 -5.66
C GLY A 119 -14.35 -7.07 -4.37
N ASN A 120 -14.77 -6.52 -3.24
CA ASN A 120 -14.58 -7.11 -1.93
C ASN A 120 -15.87 -6.98 -1.09
N SER A 121 -15.90 -7.60 0.09
CA SER A 121 -17.09 -7.64 0.95
C SER A 121 -17.16 -6.53 2.01
N VAL A 122 -16.20 -5.60 2.00
CA VAL A 122 -16.01 -4.61 3.09
C VAL A 122 -16.31 -3.19 2.64
N CYS A 123 -15.97 -2.82 1.40
CA CYS A 123 -16.20 -1.49 0.87
C CYS A 123 -16.33 -1.49 -0.66
N ASP A 124 -17.07 -0.52 -1.18
CA ASP A 124 -16.94 -0.07 -2.57
C ASP A 124 -15.73 0.86 -2.74
N ILE A 125 -15.46 1.27 -3.98
CA ILE A 125 -14.26 2.07 -4.32
C ILE A 125 -14.19 3.34 -3.46
N ASP A 126 -15.30 4.06 -3.36
CA ASP A 126 -15.34 5.40 -2.76
C ASP A 126 -15.20 5.30 -1.23
N LEU A 127 -15.85 4.32 -0.59
CA LEU A 127 -15.68 4.04 0.84
C LEU A 127 -14.27 3.54 1.16
N CYS A 128 -13.67 2.69 0.31
CA CYS A 128 -12.31 2.22 0.53
C CYS A 128 -11.31 3.40 0.45
N LEU A 129 -11.50 4.33 -0.49
CA LEU A 129 -10.71 5.56 -0.61
C LEU A 129 -10.86 6.46 0.62
N GLU A 130 -12.09 6.71 1.05
CA GLU A 130 -12.38 7.52 2.24
C GLU A 130 -11.67 6.95 3.48
N ARG A 131 -11.80 5.63 3.69
CA ARG A 131 -11.14 4.95 4.80
C ARG A 131 -9.62 5.10 4.75
N SER A 132 -9.02 4.98 3.56
CA SER A 132 -7.57 5.13 3.41
C SER A 132 -7.05 6.50 3.87
N TRP A 133 -7.83 7.58 3.71
CA TRP A 133 -7.48 8.91 4.21
C TRP A 133 -7.68 9.04 5.72
N SER A 134 -8.78 8.48 6.24
CA SER A 134 -9.11 8.59 7.67
C SER A 134 -8.08 7.93 8.59
N VAL A 135 -7.37 6.91 8.10
CA VAL A 135 -6.46 6.09 8.92
C VAL A 135 -5.01 6.51 8.84
N ALA A 136 -4.63 7.34 7.85
CA ALA A 136 -3.28 7.85 7.72
C ALA A 136 -3.27 9.20 7.01
N LEU A 137 -2.56 10.17 7.60
CA LEU A 137 -2.33 11.47 7.00
C LEU A 137 -1.55 11.36 5.68
N MET A 138 -1.70 12.35 4.80
CA MET A 138 -1.07 12.41 3.48
C MET A 138 0.44 12.71 3.52
N VAL A 139 1.11 12.46 4.65
CA VAL A 139 2.51 12.81 4.90
C VAL A 139 3.47 11.78 4.30
N GLU A 140 3.04 10.52 4.14
CA GLU A 140 3.85 9.51 3.47
C GLU A 140 3.67 9.59 1.94
N PRO A 141 4.69 9.98 1.16
CA PRO A 141 4.49 10.42 -0.22
C PRO A 141 4.06 9.32 -1.19
N GLU A 142 4.58 8.09 -1.04
CA GLU A 142 4.24 6.98 -1.94
C GLU A 142 2.77 6.54 -1.82
N PRO A 143 2.23 6.20 -0.63
CA PRO A 143 0.83 5.85 -0.49
C PRO A 143 -0.12 7.04 -0.68
N ALA A 144 0.31 8.28 -0.35
CA ALA A 144 -0.46 9.48 -0.64
C ALA A 144 -0.66 9.68 -2.15
N CYS A 145 0.39 9.45 -2.95
CA CYS A 145 0.28 9.59 -4.39
C CYS A 145 -0.73 8.61 -5.02
N ALA A 146 -0.66 7.33 -4.62
CA ALA A 146 -1.60 6.32 -5.11
C ALA A 146 -3.07 6.69 -4.79
N ARG A 147 -3.31 7.26 -3.60
CA ARG A 147 -4.64 7.77 -3.22
C ARG A 147 -5.10 8.90 -4.13
N LEU A 148 -4.24 9.89 -4.39
CA LEU A 148 -4.59 11.04 -5.23
C LEU A 148 -4.89 10.60 -6.66
N GLN A 149 -4.05 9.74 -7.24
CA GLN A 149 -4.27 9.26 -8.60
C GLN A 149 -5.57 8.46 -8.74
N LEU A 150 -5.88 7.61 -7.75
CA LEU A 150 -7.12 6.85 -7.75
C LEU A 150 -8.35 7.76 -7.56
N ALA A 151 -8.27 8.72 -6.64
CA ALA A 151 -9.33 9.70 -6.44
C ALA A 151 -9.57 10.57 -7.68
N GLN A 152 -8.52 10.92 -8.42
CA GLN A 152 -8.66 11.64 -9.67
C GLN A 152 -9.40 10.82 -10.74
N ARG A 153 -9.05 9.54 -10.92
CA ARG A 153 -9.75 8.67 -11.88
C ARG A 153 -11.23 8.50 -11.55
N ARG A 154 -11.59 8.68 -10.28
CA ARG A 154 -12.97 8.68 -9.77
C ARG A 154 -13.64 10.05 -9.79
N ASN A 155 -12.98 11.10 -10.29
CA ASN A 155 -13.44 12.49 -10.27
C ASN A 155 -13.78 13.00 -8.85
N LEU A 156 -13.04 12.53 -7.84
CA LEU A 156 -13.20 12.91 -6.43
C LEU A 156 -12.24 14.02 -5.99
N LEU A 157 -11.40 14.52 -6.89
CA LEU A 157 -10.47 15.61 -6.65
C LEU A 157 -10.85 16.85 -7.45
N THR A 158 -10.53 18.01 -6.88
CA THR A 158 -10.48 19.28 -7.59
C THR A 158 -9.03 19.80 -7.61
N PRO A 159 -8.65 20.69 -8.55
CA PRO A 159 -7.28 21.20 -8.63
C PRO A 159 -6.77 21.91 -7.37
N ASN A 160 -7.68 22.46 -6.55
CA ASN A 160 -7.37 23.14 -5.29
C ASN A 160 -7.77 22.32 -4.07
N ASP A 161 -7.77 20.99 -4.18
CA ASP A 161 -8.15 20.12 -3.07
C ASP A 161 -7.09 20.14 -1.96
N ALA A 162 -7.52 20.30 -0.71
CA ALA A 162 -6.64 20.32 0.46
C ALA A 162 -5.78 19.04 0.60
N ARG A 163 -6.21 17.92 0.01
CA ARG A 163 -5.41 16.68 -0.02
C ARG A 163 -4.19 16.77 -0.93
N ILE A 164 -4.25 17.59 -1.99
CA ILE A 164 -3.11 17.88 -2.86
C ILE A 164 -2.10 18.74 -2.10
N GLU A 165 -2.58 19.77 -1.39
CA GLU A 165 -1.75 20.63 -0.55
C GLU A 165 -1.05 19.80 0.55
N ALA A 166 -1.81 19.00 1.30
CA ALA A 166 -1.25 18.13 2.34
C ALA A 166 -0.21 17.12 1.82
N TYR A 167 -0.34 16.66 0.57
CA TYR A 167 0.66 15.79 -0.07
C TYR A 167 1.96 16.54 -0.39
N LEU A 168 1.85 17.79 -0.84
CA LEU A 168 3.01 18.64 -1.13
C LEU A 168 3.74 19.04 0.15
N ASP A 169 3.00 19.39 1.20
CA ASP A 169 3.54 19.72 2.53
C ASP A 169 4.19 18.49 3.21
N GLY A 170 3.83 17.28 2.78
CA GLY A 170 4.39 16.01 3.25
C GLY A 170 5.86 15.76 2.87
N GLY A 171 6.53 16.72 2.22
CA GLY A 171 7.94 16.63 1.88
C GLY A 171 8.25 15.83 0.60
N ALA A 172 7.25 15.63 -0.27
CA ALA A 172 7.47 15.08 -1.60
C ALA A 172 8.42 16.01 -2.39
N SER A 173 9.48 15.46 -2.99
CA SER A 173 10.35 16.27 -3.84
C SER A 173 9.58 16.80 -5.06
N ARG A 174 10.02 17.92 -5.64
CA ARG A 174 9.35 18.53 -6.79
C ARG A 174 9.15 17.55 -7.96
N SER A 175 10.12 16.65 -8.19
CA SER A 175 10.04 15.64 -9.26
C SER A 175 9.05 14.53 -8.94
N GLU A 176 8.93 14.11 -7.68
CA GLU A 176 7.92 13.15 -7.22
C GLU A 176 6.52 13.74 -7.29
N ALA A 177 6.35 14.97 -6.81
CA ALA A 177 5.10 15.69 -6.88
C ALA A 177 4.64 15.91 -8.33
N ALA A 178 5.55 16.33 -9.22
CA ALA A 178 5.24 16.50 -10.64
C ALA A 178 4.82 15.19 -11.32
N ARG A 179 5.47 14.07 -10.97
CA ARG A 179 5.10 12.75 -11.49
C ARG A 179 3.72 12.33 -10.96
N CYS A 180 3.50 12.53 -9.67
CA CYS A 180 2.27 12.14 -9.02
C CYS A 180 1.05 12.89 -9.56
N LEU A 181 1.17 14.22 -9.62
CA LEU A 181 0.14 15.17 -10.01
C LEU A 181 0.08 15.41 -11.53
N SER A 182 0.73 14.56 -12.32
CA SER A 182 0.74 14.65 -13.80
C SER A 182 -0.65 14.53 -14.44
N PHE A 183 -1.67 14.18 -13.65
CA PHE A 183 -3.06 14.22 -14.07
C PHE A 183 -3.67 15.64 -14.11
N LEU A 184 -3.02 16.63 -13.50
CA LEU A 184 -3.43 18.03 -13.61
C LEU A 184 -3.01 18.61 -14.97
N PRO A 185 -3.80 19.53 -15.55
CA PRO A 185 -3.37 20.33 -16.69
C PRO A 185 -2.00 20.99 -16.44
N PRO A 186 -1.14 21.14 -17.46
CA PRO A 186 0.21 21.68 -17.28
C PRO A 186 0.27 23.02 -16.56
N ASP A 187 -0.66 23.93 -16.86
CA ASP A 187 -0.74 25.25 -16.23
C ASP A 187 -1.13 25.16 -14.74
N GLU A 188 -2.09 24.30 -14.40
CA GLU A 188 -2.51 24.05 -13.03
C GLU A 188 -1.40 23.35 -12.25
N LEU A 189 -0.75 22.35 -12.84
CA LEU A 189 0.39 21.66 -12.25
C LEU A 189 1.52 22.63 -11.94
N PHE A 190 1.87 23.52 -12.88
CA PHE A 190 2.90 24.54 -12.66
C PHE A 190 2.52 25.46 -11.51
N GLN A 191 1.30 25.99 -11.48
CA GLN A 191 0.82 26.85 -10.39
C GLN A 191 0.86 26.13 -9.04
N THR A 192 0.37 24.90 -8.98
CA THR A 192 0.34 24.07 -7.76
C THR A 192 1.75 23.81 -7.23
N LEU A 193 2.72 23.50 -8.10
CA LEU A 193 4.12 23.29 -7.71
C LEU A 193 4.86 24.59 -7.35
N MET A 194 4.36 25.76 -7.75
CA MET A 194 4.95 27.07 -7.42
C MET A 194 4.43 27.61 -6.08
N ARG A 195 3.20 27.30 -5.67
CA ARG A 195 2.64 27.73 -4.38
C ARG A 195 3.43 27.23 -3.18
N THR A 196 4.00 26.03 -3.27
CA THR A 196 4.87 25.45 -2.23
C THR A 196 6.23 26.14 -2.07
N LEU A 197 6.62 27.04 -2.99
CA LEU A 197 7.87 27.81 -2.88
C LEU A 197 7.69 29.15 -2.14
N SER A 198 6.46 29.58 -1.86
CA SER A 198 6.18 30.87 -1.19
C SER A 198 5.99 30.78 0.33
N SER A 199 6.11 29.58 0.90
CA SER A 199 5.91 29.31 2.33
C SER A 199 7.20 29.13 3.14
N ASP A 200 8.36 29.36 2.53
CA ASP A 200 9.69 29.42 3.19
C ASP A 200 10.16 30.87 3.38
#